data_AF-A0A537JQF1-F1
#
_entry.id   AF-A0A537JQF1-F1
#
_cell.length_a   1.000
_cell.length_b   1.000
_cell.length_c   1.000
_cell.angle_alpha   90.00
_cell.angle_beta   90.00
_cell.angle_gamma   90.00
#
_symmetry.space_group_name_H-M   'P 1'
#
loop_
_entity.id
_entity.type
_entity.pdbx_description
1 polymer ?
#
loop_
_entity_poly.entity_id
_entity_poly.type
_entity_poly.pdbx_seq_one_letter_code
_entity_poly.pdbx_strand_id
1 'polypeptide(L)'
;MVRYLIKYRKLFVKKVFTLHRISVRKLENIRLLQQAIACFDDAQAYKQLFLLFYPSLVPFAVSIIRSKELAEEIVSDVFIKVWQRRHQLDKVENLPFYLFTAVKNKCISRLNDPKHKAQIDIN
;
A
#
# COMPACT_ATOMS: atom_id res chain seq x y z
N MET A 1 -21.98 -11.51 34.10
CA MET A 1 -21.27 -11.92 32.87
C MET A 1 -21.56 -11.04 31.64
N VAL A 2 -22.76 -10.48 31.44
CA VAL A 2 -23.15 -9.77 30.20
C VAL A 2 -22.50 -8.37 30.01
N ARG A 3 -21.90 -7.77 31.06
CA ARG A 3 -21.29 -6.42 30.99
C ARG A 3 -20.01 -6.33 30.15
N TYR A 4 -19.25 -7.43 29.98
CA TYR A 4 -18.00 -7.43 29.20
C TYR A 4 -18.23 -7.35 27.68
N LEU A 5 -19.29 -7.98 27.16
CA LEU A 5 -19.56 -8.03 25.71
C LEU A 5 -20.00 -6.67 25.13
N ILE A 6 -20.62 -5.81 25.94
CA ILE A 6 -21.06 -4.46 25.51
C ILE A 6 -19.86 -3.50 25.38
N LYS A 7 -18.80 -3.68 26.18
CA LYS A 7 -17.59 -2.85 26.12
C LYS A 7 -16.84 -3.05 24.80
N TYR A 8 -16.73 -4.30 24.32
CA TYR A 8 -16.10 -4.62 23.04
C TYR A 8 -16.93 -4.17 21.83
N ARG A 9 -18.27 -4.24 21.91
CA ARG A 9 -19.16 -3.75 20.85
C ARG A 9 -19.08 -2.22 20.67
N LYS A 10 -18.94 -1.45 21.75
CA LYS A 10 -18.72 0.01 21.68
C LYS A 10 -17.32 0.39 21.15
N LEU A 11 -16.29 -0.40 21.44
CA LEU A 11 -14.93 -0.17 20.93
C LEU A 11 -14.84 -0.42 19.42
N PHE A 12 -15.52 -1.46 18.93
CA PHE A 12 -15.60 -1.77 17.51
C PHE A 12 -16.36 -0.69 16.73
N VAL A 13 -17.48 -0.22 17.26
CA VAL A 13 -18.23 0.89 16.63
C VAL A 13 -17.42 2.18 16.66
N LYS A 14 -16.67 2.52 17.74
CA LYS A 14 -15.78 3.68 17.72
C LYS A 14 -14.62 3.54 16.72
N LYS A 15 -14.05 2.34 16.54
CA LYS A 15 -12.99 2.09 15.54
C LYS A 15 -13.56 2.24 14.13
N VAL A 16 -14.74 1.67 13.86
CA VAL A 16 -15.47 1.80 12.58
C VAL A 16 -15.94 3.24 12.33
N PHE A 17 -16.38 3.98 13.34
CA PHE A 17 -16.85 5.37 13.19
C PHE A 17 -15.70 6.36 12.99
N THR A 18 -14.53 6.11 13.61
CA THR A 18 -13.30 6.86 13.29
C THR A 18 -12.85 6.57 11.85
N LEU A 19 -13.00 5.32 11.40
CA LEU A 19 -12.68 4.91 10.02
C LEU A 19 -13.67 5.47 8.99
N HIS A 20 -14.93 5.73 9.35
CA HIS A 20 -15.91 6.32 8.44
C HIS A 20 -15.74 7.84 8.29
N ARG A 21 -15.26 8.55 9.33
CA ARG A 21 -14.95 10.00 9.24
C ARG A 21 -13.74 10.32 8.35
N ILE A 22 -12.87 9.33 8.09
CA ILE A 22 -11.74 9.43 7.15
C ILE A 22 -12.19 9.16 5.69
N SER A 23 -13.35 8.52 5.50
CA SER A 23 -13.77 8.05 4.17
C SER A 23 -14.37 9.13 3.25
N VAL A 24 -14.61 10.36 3.72
CA VAL A 24 -15.27 11.43 2.94
C VAL A 24 -14.29 12.50 2.41
N ARG A 25 -12.99 12.45 2.72
CA ARG A 25 -11.93 13.24 2.02
C ARG A 25 -11.30 12.50 0.83
N LYS A 26 -11.81 11.32 0.50
CA LYS A 26 -11.11 10.20 -0.18
C LYS A 26 -10.80 10.38 -1.68
N LEU A 27 -11.00 11.57 -2.24
CA LEU A 27 -10.72 11.90 -3.64
C LEU A 27 -10.04 13.28 -3.77
N GLU A 28 -9.18 13.66 -2.82
CA GLU A 28 -8.19 14.69 -3.14
C GLU A 28 -7.35 14.16 -4.32
N ASN A 29 -7.45 14.87 -5.45
CA ASN A 29 -6.96 14.42 -6.76
C ASN A 29 -5.59 13.75 -6.63
N ILE A 30 -5.48 12.46 -6.99
CA ILE A 30 -4.19 11.73 -7.00
C ILE A 30 -3.10 12.55 -7.71
N ARG A 31 -3.51 13.31 -8.73
CA ARG A 31 -2.68 14.27 -9.47
C ARG A 31 -2.13 15.42 -8.63
N LEU A 32 -2.90 15.98 -7.71
CA LEU A 32 -2.41 17.01 -6.77
C LEU A 32 -1.37 16.43 -5.82
N LEU A 33 -1.58 15.21 -5.32
CA LEU A 33 -0.58 14.53 -4.50
C LEU A 33 0.70 14.24 -5.30
N GLN A 34 0.58 13.80 -6.56
CA GLN A 34 1.72 13.61 -7.46
C GLN A 34 2.50 14.91 -7.66
N GLN A 35 1.82 16.03 -7.93
CA GLN A 35 2.46 17.33 -8.15
C GLN A 35 3.12 17.86 -6.87
N ALA A 36 2.46 17.73 -5.71
CA ALA A 36 3.03 18.12 -4.42
C ALA A 36 4.32 17.35 -4.12
N ILE A 37 4.33 16.05 -4.39
CA ILE A 37 5.49 15.18 -4.21
C ILE A 37 6.61 15.52 -5.21
N ALA A 38 6.27 15.77 -6.48
CA ALA A 38 7.26 15.98 -7.53
C ALA A 38 7.92 17.37 -7.50
N CYS A 39 7.16 18.41 -7.11
CA CYS A 39 7.60 19.80 -7.14
C CYS A 39 8.13 20.29 -5.79
N PHE A 40 7.53 19.84 -4.68
CA PHE A 40 7.81 20.37 -3.34
C PHE A 40 8.41 19.34 -2.37
N ASP A 41 8.70 18.11 -2.84
CA ASP A 41 9.20 17.00 -2.00
C ASP A 41 8.35 16.79 -0.73
N ASP A 42 7.03 17.00 -0.87
CA ASP A 42 6.11 16.98 0.26
C ASP A 42 5.93 15.54 0.83
N ALA A 43 6.54 15.31 1.99
CA ALA A 43 6.45 14.06 2.71
C ALA A 43 5.02 13.75 3.22
N GLN A 44 4.20 14.76 3.47
CA GLN A 44 2.80 14.55 3.87
C GLN A 44 1.97 14.02 2.69
N ALA A 45 2.13 14.61 1.51
CA ALA A 45 1.46 14.14 0.30
C ALA A 45 1.85 12.69 -0.04
N TYR A 46 3.14 12.36 0.09
CA TYR A 46 3.60 10.97 -0.07
C TYR A 46 3.00 10.02 0.96
N LYS A 47 2.93 10.43 2.23
CA LYS A 47 2.30 9.62 3.28
C LYS A 47 0.81 9.38 3.01
N GLN A 48 0.09 10.39 2.53
CA GLN A 48 -1.32 10.23 2.15
C GLN A 48 -1.47 9.25 1.00
N LEU A 49 -0.61 9.34 -0.01
CA LEU A 49 -0.59 8.43 -1.15
C LEU A 49 -0.31 6.99 -0.72
N PHE A 50 0.66 6.80 0.17
CA PHE A 50 0.95 5.51 0.77
C PHE A 50 -0.27 4.94 1.51
N LEU A 51 -0.89 5.71 2.40
CA LEU A 51 -2.06 5.28 3.17
C LEU A 51 -3.28 4.97 2.28
N LEU A 52 -3.38 5.61 1.10
CA LEU A 52 -4.44 5.37 0.13
C LEU A 52 -4.28 4.01 -0.57
N PHE A 53 -3.07 3.71 -1.06
CA PHE A 53 -2.83 2.54 -1.90
C PHE A 53 -2.36 1.29 -1.14
N TYR A 54 -1.65 1.44 -0.02
CA TYR A 54 -1.14 0.33 0.79
C TYR A 54 -2.21 -0.73 1.15
N PRO A 55 -3.40 -0.38 1.69
CA PRO A 55 -4.42 -1.37 2.04
C PRO A 55 -4.99 -2.14 0.83
N SER A 56 -4.83 -1.62 -0.39
CA SER A 56 -5.25 -2.30 -1.62
C SER A 56 -4.12 -3.08 -2.28
N LEU A 57 -2.87 -2.61 -2.19
CA LEU A 57 -1.70 -3.25 -2.82
C LEU A 57 -1.21 -4.47 -2.05
N VAL A 58 -1.23 -4.45 -0.72
CA VAL A 58 -0.78 -5.61 0.09
C VAL A 58 -1.59 -6.87 -0.19
N PRO A 59 -2.94 -6.89 -0.10
CA PRO A 59 -3.70 -8.10 -0.39
C PRO A 59 -3.54 -8.56 -1.85
N PHE A 60 -3.34 -7.63 -2.79
CA PHE A 60 -3.02 -7.94 -4.18
C PHE A 60 -1.64 -8.60 -4.33
N ALA A 61 -0.62 -8.13 -3.62
CA ALA A 61 0.69 -8.76 -3.61
C ALA A 61 0.63 -10.15 -2.96
N VAL A 62 -0.11 -10.30 -1.86
CA VAL A 62 -0.32 -11.58 -1.16
C VAL A 62 -0.96 -12.63 -2.07
N SER A 63 -1.91 -12.25 -2.93
CA SER A 63 -2.54 -13.21 -3.86
C SER A 63 -1.55 -13.78 -4.88
N ILE A 64 -0.45 -13.07 -5.16
CA ILE A 64 0.61 -13.48 -6.09
C ILE A 64 1.71 -14.27 -5.37
N ILE A 65 2.28 -13.72 -4.29
CA ILE A 65 3.45 -14.31 -3.61
C ILE A 65 3.07 -15.29 -2.47
N ARG A 66 1.79 -15.36 -2.09
CA ARG A 66 1.22 -16.23 -1.05
C ARG A 66 1.88 -16.11 0.35
N SER A 67 2.68 -15.08 0.56
CA SER A 67 3.28 -14.74 1.86
C SER A 67 2.95 -13.29 2.19
N LYS A 68 2.37 -13.09 3.39
CA LYS A 68 2.02 -11.75 3.88
C LYS A 68 3.26 -10.90 4.13
N GLU A 69 4.27 -11.48 4.76
CA GLU A 69 5.52 -10.79 5.11
C GLU A 69 6.24 -10.30 3.84
N LEU A 70 6.41 -11.19 2.85
CA LEU A 70 7.04 -10.83 1.58
C LEU A 70 6.21 -9.81 0.79
N ALA A 71 4.87 -9.89 0.85
CA ALA A 71 4.01 -8.92 0.20
C ALA A 71 4.16 -7.52 0.80
N GLU A 72 4.21 -7.40 2.13
CA GLU A 72 4.43 -6.12 2.83
C GLU A 72 5.82 -5.54 2.51
N GLU A 73 6.85 -6.39 2.44
CA GLU A 73 8.20 -6.00 2.01
C GLU A 73 8.21 -5.48 0.57
N ILE A 74 7.56 -6.19 -0.36
CA ILE A 74 7.49 -5.81 -1.78
C ILE A 74 6.78 -4.48 -1.96
N VAL A 75 5.64 -4.29 -1.30
CA VAL A 75 4.88 -3.03 -1.39
C VAL A 75 5.72 -1.88 -0.84
N SER A 76 6.37 -2.07 0.31
CA SER A 76 7.30 -1.09 0.90
C SER A 76 8.45 -0.75 -0.06
N ASP A 77 9.10 -1.75 -0.66
CA ASP A 77 10.15 -1.60 -1.68
C ASP A 77 9.68 -0.74 -2.86
N VAL A 78 8.46 -0.99 -3.37
CA VAL A 78 7.89 -0.23 -4.49
C VAL A 78 7.67 1.22 -4.10
N PHE A 79 7.14 1.48 -2.91
CA PHE A 79 6.95 2.83 -2.41
C PHE A 79 8.26 3.60 -2.22
N ILE A 80 9.31 2.94 -1.70
CA ILE A 80 10.66 3.54 -1.61
C ILE A 80 11.16 3.92 -3.00
N LYS A 81 11.00 3.05 -4.01
CA LYS A 81 11.37 3.37 -5.40
C LYS A 81 10.56 4.52 -5.99
N VAL A 82 9.27 4.60 -5.67
CA VAL A 82 8.39 5.71 -6.05
C VAL A 82 8.91 7.02 -5.46
N TRP A 83 9.29 7.03 -4.18
CA TRP A 83 9.88 8.20 -3.53
C TRP A 83 11.24 8.60 -4.13
N GLN A 84 12.11 7.63 -4.43
CA GLN A 84 13.38 7.89 -5.11
C GLN A 84 13.19 8.50 -6.50
N ARG A 85 12.14 8.09 -7.21
CA ARG A 85 11.79 8.58 -8.55
C ARG A 85 10.69 9.65 -8.54
N ARG A 86 10.48 10.33 -7.40
CA ARG A 86 9.42 11.33 -7.22
C ARG A 86 9.42 12.45 -8.26
N HIS A 87 10.58 12.87 -8.76
CA HIS A 87 10.67 13.87 -9.83
C HIS A 87 10.06 13.40 -11.18
N GLN A 88 9.90 12.09 -11.39
CA GLN A 88 9.28 11.52 -12.59
C GLN A 88 7.81 11.18 -12.37
N LEU A 89 7.29 11.33 -11.15
CA LEU A 89 5.93 10.92 -10.80
C LEU A 89 4.85 11.76 -11.49
N ASP A 90 5.16 13.02 -11.82
CA ASP A 90 4.26 13.92 -12.57
C ASP A 90 4.03 13.45 -14.02
N LYS A 91 4.99 12.73 -14.61
CA LYS A 91 4.87 12.15 -15.96
C LYS A 91 4.00 10.89 -16.01
N VAL A 92 3.63 10.34 -14.85
CA VAL A 92 2.83 9.12 -14.76
C VAL A 92 1.36 9.49 -14.84
N GLU A 93 0.74 9.29 -16.01
CA GLU A 93 -0.68 9.56 -16.24
C GLU A 93 -1.60 8.77 -15.29
N ASN A 94 -1.29 7.48 -15.10
CA ASN A 94 -2.11 6.57 -14.30
C ASN A 94 -1.30 5.96 -13.15
N LEU A 95 -1.16 6.72 -12.06
CA LEU A 95 -0.43 6.26 -10.88
C LEU A 95 -0.95 4.93 -10.29
N PRO A 96 -2.27 4.70 -10.16
CA PRO A 96 -2.77 3.41 -9.67
C PRO A 96 -2.25 2.25 -10.54
N PHE A 97 -2.40 2.36 -11.86
CA PHE A 97 -1.97 1.34 -12.80
C PHE A 97 -0.46 1.09 -12.73
N TYR A 98 0.34 2.16 -12.63
CA TYR A 98 1.78 2.06 -12.43
C TYR A 98 2.14 1.31 -11.15
N LEU A 99 1.49 1.63 -10.02
CA LEU A 99 1.75 0.97 -8.72
C LEU A 99 1.39 -0.52 -8.75
N PHE A 100 0.20 -0.87 -9.27
CA PHE A 100 -0.20 -2.27 -9.41
C PHE A 100 0.75 -3.05 -10.32
N THR A 101 1.18 -2.45 -11.43
CA THR A 101 2.13 -3.06 -12.35
C THR A 101 3.51 -3.24 -11.71
N ALA A 102 4.01 -2.23 -10.99
CA ALA A 102 5.28 -2.28 -10.30
C ALA A 102 5.30 -3.36 -9.21
N VAL A 103 4.24 -3.45 -8.40
CA VAL A 103 4.07 -4.49 -7.38
C VAL A 103 4.01 -5.87 -8.03
N LYS A 104 3.19 -6.06 -9.06
CA LYS A 104 3.10 -7.34 -9.79
C LYS A 104 4.46 -7.77 -10.34
N ASN A 105 5.17 -6.87 -11.01
CA ASN A 105 6.49 -7.16 -11.58
C ASN A 105 7.51 -7.53 -10.49
N LYS A 106 7.47 -6.85 -9.34
CA LYS A 106 8.34 -7.16 -8.22
C LYS A 106 7.99 -8.50 -7.56
N CYS A 107 6.71 -8.85 -7.43
CA CYS A 107 6.27 -10.17 -6.99
C CYS A 107 6.78 -11.28 -7.93
N ILE A 108 6.59 -11.14 -9.24
CA ILE A 108 7.06 -12.10 -10.24
C ILE A 108 8.59 -12.21 -10.20
N SER A 109 9.30 -11.09 -10.10
CA SER A 109 10.76 -11.06 -9.99
C SER A 109 11.24 -11.79 -8.73
N ARG A 110 10.56 -11.65 -7.59
CA ARG A 110 10.90 -12.37 -6.35
C ARG A 110 10.63 -13.87 -6.46
N LEU A 111 9.53 -14.27 -7.10
CA LEU A 111 9.21 -15.69 -7.35
C LEU A 111 10.22 -16.37 -8.30
N ASN A 112 10.77 -15.61 -9.24
CA ASN A 112 11.76 -16.10 -10.19
C ASN A 112 13.20 -16.05 -9.65
N ASP A 113 13.45 -15.42 -8.50
CA ASP A 113 14.78 -15.34 -7.92
C ASP A 113 15.20 -16.73 -7.40
N PRO A 114 16.27 -17.33 -7.96
CA PRO A 114 16.73 -18.67 -7.57
C PRO A 114 17.09 -18.75 -6.08
N LYS A 115 17.42 -17.63 -5.43
CA LYS A 115 17.69 -17.59 -3.98
C LYS A 115 16.46 -17.89 -3.13
N HIS A 116 15.25 -17.58 -3.62
CA HIS A 116 14.00 -17.84 -2.90
C HIS A 116 13.35 -19.17 -3.28
N LYS A 117 13.57 -19.69 -4.50
CA LYS A 117 13.12 -21.04 -4.89
C LYS A 117 13.69 -22.12 -3.95
N ALA A 118 14.95 -21.98 -3.55
CA ALA A 118 15.62 -22.90 -2.63
C ALA A 118 14.98 -22.96 -1.22
N GLN A 119 14.13 -22.01 -0.84
CA GLN A 119 13.49 -21.99 0.48
C GLN A 119 12.07 -22.58 0.48
N ILE A 120 11.50 -22.81 -0.71
CA ILE A 120 10.18 -23.43 -0.91
C ILE A 120 10.31 -24.95 -1.14
N ASP A 121 11.48 -25.41 -1.59
CA ASP A 121 11.75 -26.82 -1.91
C ASP A 121 12.23 -27.66 -0.69
N ILE A 122 12.36 -27.07 0.51
CA ILE A 122 12.79 -27.78 1.74
C ILE A 122 11.64 -28.03 2.72
N ASN A 123 10.39 -28.13 2.26
CA ASN A 123 9.26 -28.49 3.13
C ASN A 123 8.29 -29.47 2.47
#